data_AF-A0A0N0T807-F1
#
_entry.id   AF-A0A0N0T807-F1
#
_cell.length_a   1.000
_cell.length_b   1.000
_cell.length_c   1.000
_cell.angle_alpha   90.00
_cell.angle_beta   90.00
_cell.angle_gamma   90.00
#
_symmetry.space_group_name_H-M   'P 1'
#
loop_
_entity.id
_entity.type
_entity.pdbx_description
1 polymer ?
#
loop_
_entity_poly.entity_id
_entity_poly.type
_entity_poly.pdbx_seq_one_letter_code
_entity_poly.pdbx_strand_id
1 'polypeptide(L)'
;MAAAQDARDELVETLTGAIGQGDDWLDWLNGQNPPGAGATAAAQTLAAENDATVQGGAEPVVRDGHPGFRVAVKTTNTVGASIIPGTESMHARAHAVAIIQPRCEFDPAADPTKPIALDCDGQTVDIDPVDFDPDDFPDASVLFSVHLAE
;
A
#
# COMPACT_ATOMS: atom_id res chain seq x y z
N MET A 1 4.32 5.85 2.71
CA MET A 1 5.54 5.01 2.62
C MET A 1 5.48 4.27 1.29
N ALA A 2 6.55 4.27 0.49
CA ALA A 2 6.52 3.72 -0.87
C ALA A 2 6.14 2.23 -0.95
N ALA A 3 6.65 1.36 -0.07
CA ALA A 3 6.30 -0.06 -0.05
C ALA A 3 4.78 -0.32 0.04
N ALA A 4 4.10 0.36 0.97
CA ALA A 4 2.66 0.20 1.15
C ALA A 4 1.85 0.90 0.05
N GLN A 5 2.37 1.96 -0.57
CA GLN A 5 1.72 2.60 -1.74
C GLN A 5 1.77 1.67 -2.94
N ASP A 6 2.93 1.10 -3.23
CA ASP A 6 3.13 0.16 -4.33
C ASP A 6 2.23 -1.10 -4.18
N ALA A 7 2.23 -1.72 -3.01
CA ALA A 7 1.34 -2.85 -2.72
C ALA A 7 -0.16 -2.51 -2.80
N ARG A 8 -0.55 -1.27 -2.46
CA ARG A 8 -1.93 -0.79 -2.64
C ARG A 8 -2.27 -0.66 -4.13
N ASP A 9 -1.33 -0.18 -4.92
CA ASP A 9 -1.53 0.00 -6.36
C ASP A 9 -1.61 -1.38 -7.04
N GLU A 10 -0.72 -2.33 -6.70
CA GLU A 10 -0.80 -3.74 -7.16
C GLU A 10 -2.11 -4.43 -6.74
N LEU A 11 -2.63 -4.14 -5.54
CA LEU A 11 -3.92 -4.66 -5.07
C LEU A 11 -5.07 -4.20 -5.97
N VAL A 12 -5.06 -2.94 -6.38
CA VAL A 12 -6.11 -2.39 -7.26
C VAL A 12 -5.97 -2.91 -8.68
N GLU A 13 -4.75 -3.05 -9.21
CA GLU A 13 -4.51 -3.73 -10.49
C GLU A 13 -5.03 -5.18 -10.48
N THR A 14 -4.86 -5.88 -9.37
CA THR A 14 -5.38 -7.25 -9.22
C THR A 14 -6.91 -7.27 -9.15
N LEU A 15 -7.50 -6.34 -8.38
CA LEU A 15 -8.95 -6.17 -8.28
C LEU A 15 -9.58 -5.89 -9.64
N THR A 16 -9.07 -4.91 -10.39
CA THR A 16 -9.59 -4.56 -11.72
C THR A 16 -9.47 -5.70 -12.72
N GLY A 17 -8.40 -6.50 -12.64
CA GLY A 17 -8.25 -7.72 -13.43
C GLY A 17 -9.20 -8.86 -13.05
N ALA A 18 -9.73 -8.86 -11.83
CA ALA A 18 -10.64 -9.90 -11.32
C ALA A 18 -12.12 -9.57 -11.55
N ILE A 19 -12.50 -8.29 -11.59
CA ILE A 19 -13.88 -7.87 -11.83
C ILE A 19 -14.38 -8.46 -13.17
N GLY A 20 -15.54 -9.11 -13.13
CA GLY A 20 -16.16 -9.77 -14.29
C GLY A 20 -15.55 -11.12 -14.69
N GLN A 21 -14.47 -11.58 -14.03
CA GLN A 21 -13.82 -12.87 -14.31
C GLN A 21 -14.22 -13.99 -13.33
N GLY A 22 -14.88 -13.66 -12.21
CA GLY A 22 -15.21 -14.62 -11.16
C GLY A 22 -16.10 -14.02 -10.06
N ASP A 23 -16.31 -14.78 -8.99
CA ASP A 23 -17.12 -14.40 -7.82
C ASP A 23 -16.28 -13.97 -6.61
N ASP A 24 -14.94 -14.01 -6.72
CA ASP A 24 -13.99 -13.70 -5.64
C ASP A 24 -13.52 -12.25 -5.63
N TRP A 25 -13.90 -11.43 -6.62
CA TRP A 25 -13.35 -10.08 -6.74
C TRP A 25 -13.71 -9.17 -5.54
N LEU A 26 -14.84 -9.42 -4.87
CA LEU A 26 -15.25 -8.73 -3.65
C LEU A 26 -14.26 -8.97 -2.49
N ASP A 27 -13.55 -10.10 -2.47
CA ASP A 27 -12.57 -10.39 -1.42
C ASP A 27 -11.37 -9.42 -1.47
N TRP A 28 -11.01 -8.94 -2.67
CA TRP A 28 -9.93 -7.96 -2.84
C TRP A 28 -10.29 -6.59 -2.25
N LEU A 29 -11.57 -6.22 -2.20
CA LEU A 29 -12.01 -4.97 -1.56
C LEU A 29 -11.73 -4.93 -0.05
N ASN A 30 -11.62 -6.10 0.60
CA ASN A 30 -11.23 -6.18 2.01
C ASN A 30 -9.74 -5.89 2.24
N GLY A 31 -8.92 -5.91 1.18
CA GLY A 31 -7.51 -5.56 1.23
C GLY A 31 -6.66 -6.43 2.15
N GLN A 32 -7.09 -7.67 2.47
CA GLN A 32 -6.47 -8.50 3.52
C GLN A 32 -5.19 -9.23 3.10
N ASN A 33 -4.91 -9.32 1.81
CA ASN A 33 -3.70 -9.96 1.30
C ASN A 33 -3.17 -9.21 0.07
N PRO A 34 -2.71 -7.96 0.25
CA PRO A 34 -2.20 -7.16 -0.86
C PRO A 34 -0.98 -7.85 -1.47
N PRO A 35 -0.87 -7.88 -2.80
CA PRO A 35 0.38 -8.19 -3.46
C PRO A 35 1.49 -7.26 -2.94
N GLY A 36 2.74 -7.74 -2.99
CA GLY A 36 3.87 -6.99 -2.46
C GLY A 36 5.17 -7.30 -3.18
N ALA A 37 5.07 -7.67 -4.47
CA ALA A 37 6.24 -8.06 -5.25
C ALA A 37 7.16 -6.85 -5.50
N GLY A 38 6.58 -5.67 -5.77
CA GLY A 38 7.28 -4.40 -5.95
C GLY A 38 7.68 -3.69 -4.66
N ALA A 39 7.08 -4.04 -3.51
CA ALA A 39 7.17 -3.28 -2.27
C ALA A 39 8.61 -2.99 -1.81
N THR A 40 9.51 -3.96 -1.93
CA THR A 40 10.94 -3.77 -1.58
C THR A 40 11.64 -2.83 -2.55
N ALA A 41 11.38 -2.94 -3.85
CA ALA A 41 11.97 -2.06 -4.86
C ALA A 41 11.48 -0.62 -4.68
N ALA A 42 10.17 -0.43 -4.45
CA ALA A 42 9.59 0.87 -4.15
C ALA A 42 10.21 1.52 -2.90
N ALA A 43 10.40 0.75 -1.82
CA ALA A 43 11.09 1.23 -0.62
C ALA A 43 12.54 1.62 -0.89
N GLN A 44 13.26 0.85 -1.72
CA GLN A 44 14.65 1.14 -2.08
C GLN A 44 14.78 2.43 -2.88
N THR A 45 13.89 2.66 -3.85
CA THR A 45 13.85 3.93 -4.62
C THR A 45 13.65 5.11 -3.69
N LEU A 46 12.62 5.07 -2.83
CA LEU A 46 12.37 6.16 -1.88
C LEU A 46 13.52 6.35 -0.88
N ALA A 47 14.16 5.27 -0.42
CA ALA A 47 15.30 5.38 0.48
C ALA A 47 16.50 6.04 -0.22
N ALA A 48 16.77 5.69 -1.49
CA ALA A 48 17.85 6.27 -2.27
C ALA A 48 17.66 7.78 -2.50
N GLU A 49 16.42 8.22 -2.74
CA GLU A 49 16.07 9.65 -2.83
C GLU A 49 16.33 10.42 -1.52
N ASN A 50 16.39 9.70 -0.39
CA ASN A 50 16.65 10.25 0.94
C ASN A 50 18.09 9.93 1.44
N ASP A 51 19.03 9.67 0.52
CA ASP A 51 20.42 9.30 0.84
C ASP A 51 20.51 8.16 1.86
N ALA A 52 19.64 7.16 1.72
CA ALA A 52 19.55 6.03 2.62
C ALA A 52 19.46 4.70 1.87
N THR A 53 19.70 3.62 2.61
CA THR A 53 19.59 2.25 2.10
C THR A 53 18.62 1.46 2.96
N VAL A 54 17.71 0.74 2.31
CA VAL A 54 16.80 -0.19 2.99
C VAL A 54 17.61 -1.33 3.61
N GLN A 55 17.26 -1.68 4.84
CA GLN A 55 17.86 -2.76 5.61
C GLN A 55 16.86 -3.93 5.64
N GLY A 56 17.18 -5.05 4.97
CA GLY A 56 16.37 -6.27 5.02
C GLY A 56 15.16 -6.32 4.07
N GLY A 57 14.84 -5.21 3.39
CA GLY A 57 13.71 -5.11 2.46
C GLY A 57 12.46 -4.50 3.09
N ALA A 58 11.33 -4.61 2.40
CA ALA A 58 10.02 -4.33 2.97
C ALA A 58 9.47 -5.61 3.62
N GLU A 59 9.33 -5.60 4.94
CA GLU A 59 8.84 -6.74 5.71
C GLU A 59 7.32 -6.67 5.84
N PRO A 60 6.55 -7.68 5.36
CA PRO A 60 5.11 -7.72 5.56
C PRO A 60 4.75 -7.74 7.06
N VAL A 61 3.77 -6.95 7.45
CA VAL A 61 3.26 -6.89 8.83
C VAL A 61 1.74 -6.73 8.83
N VAL A 62 1.11 -7.04 9.95
CA VAL A 62 -0.30 -6.72 10.21
C VAL A 62 -0.37 -5.85 11.45
N ARG A 63 -1.08 -4.72 11.37
CA ARG A 63 -1.38 -3.82 12.51
C ARG A 63 -2.85 -3.46 12.49
N ASP A 64 -3.51 -3.51 13.65
CA ASP A 64 -4.93 -3.20 13.81
C ASP A 64 -5.84 -3.92 12.81
N GLY A 65 -5.49 -5.18 12.47
CA GLY A 65 -6.25 -6.00 11.52
C GLY A 65 -6.02 -5.68 10.04
N HIS A 66 -5.08 -4.80 9.72
CA HIS A 66 -4.76 -4.36 8.37
C HIS A 66 -3.34 -4.77 7.97
N PRO A 67 -3.13 -5.32 6.77
CA PRO A 67 -1.80 -5.64 6.26
C PRO A 67 -1.04 -4.37 5.90
N GLY A 68 0.28 -4.49 5.89
CA GLY A 68 1.18 -3.38 5.64
C GLY A 68 2.62 -3.82 5.56
N PHE A 69 3.52 -2.84 5.57
CA PHE A 69 4.96 -3.09 5.49
C PHE A 69 5.72 -2.31 6.57
N ARG A 70 6.70 -2.98 7.15
CA ARG A 70 7.76 -2.37 7.94
C ARG A 70 9.00 -2.20 7.07
N VAL A 71 9.54 -1.00 7.07
CA VAL A 71 10.80 -0.68 6.36
C VAL A 71 11.78 -0.07 7.36
N ALA A 72 12.98 -0.62 7.41
CA ALA A 72 14.10 -0.02 8.12
C ALA A 72 15.10 0.57 7.13
N VAL A 73 15.66 1.73 7.44
CA VAL A 73 16.63 2.43 6.59
C VAL A 73 17.85 2.86 7.40
N LYS A 74 18.98 2.99 6.70
CA LYS A 74 20.22 3.54 7.23
C LYS A 74 20.75 4.61 6.28
N THR A 75 21.09 5.79 6.78
CA THR A 75 21.66 6.85 5.94
C THR A 75 23.00 6.41 5.36
N THR A 76 23.25 6.76 4.12
CA THR A 76 24.53 6.55 3.42
C THR A 76 25.56 7.57 3.90
N ASN A 77 25.13 8.80 4.15
CA ASN A 77 25.98 9.83 4.73
C ASN A 77 26.07 9.69 6.26
N THR A 78 27.21 10.08 6.82
CA THR A 78 27.41 10.10 8.28
C THR A 78 26.85 11.40 8.86
N VAL A 79 26.29 11.31 10.07
CA VAL A 79 25.70 12.47 10.77
C VAL A 79 26.74 13.54 11.11
N GLY A 80 28.03 13.19 11.03
CA GLY A 80 29.16 13.96 11.56
C GLY A 80 30.00 14.75 10.56
N ALA A 81 29.60 14.93 9.31
CA ALA A 81 30.30 15.90 8.43
C ALA A 81 30.17 17.36 8.93
N SER A 82 29.36 17.59 9.97
CA SER A 82 29.05 18.89 10.53
C SER A 82 29.50 18.99 11.99
N ILE A 83 30.68 19.57 12.18
CA ILE A 83 31.15 20.28 13.40
C ILE A 83 31.40 19.46 14.69
N ILE A 84 30.73 18.33 14.93
CA ILE A 84 30.87 17.55 16.19
C ILE A 84 31.97 16.46 16.06
N PRO A 85 33.13 16.60 16.75
CA PRO A 85 34.18 15.58 16.73
C PRO A 85 33.67 14.24 17.25
N GLY A 86 34.02 13.14 16.55
CA GLY A 86 33.69 11.78 16.97
C GLY A 86 32.41 11.18 16.36
N THR A 87 31.68 11.94 15.54
CA THR A 87 30.46 11.45 14.85
C THR A 87 30.69 11.10 13.38
N GLU A 88 31.94 11.18 12.93
CA GLU A 88 32.36 11.07 11.53
C GLU A 88 32.04 9.72 10.87
N SER A 89 31.82 8.66 11.67
CA SER A 89 31.47 7.31 11.22
C SER A 89 30.04 6.89 11.59
N MET A 90 29.27 7.77 12.24
CA MET A 90 27.93 7.45 12.72
C MET A 90 26.92 7.63 11.59
N HIS A 91 26.10 6.60 11.35
CA HIS A 91 24.98 6.67 10.41
C HIS A 91 23.66 6.65 11.17
N ALA A 92 22.71 7.47 10.73
CA ALA A 92 21.37 7.45 11.29
C ALA A 92 20.61 6.21 10.83
N ARG A 93 19.73 5.71 11.69
CA ARG A 93 18.80 4.62 11.38
C ARG A 93 17.39 5.08 11.70
N ALA A 94 16.46 4.70 10.86
CA ALA A 94 15.04 4.91 11.08
C ALA A 94 14.28 3.66 10.66
N HIS A 95 13.06 3.53 11.17
CA HIS A 95 12.11 2.57 10.66
C HIS A 95 10.72 3.18 10.70
N ALA A 96 9.85 2.67 9.85
CA ALA A 96 8.45 3.04 9.82
C ALA A 96 7.61 1.81 9.50
N VAL A 97 6.37 1.83 9.97
CA VAL A 97 5.33 0.87 9.59
C VAL A 97 4.23 1.66 8.90
N ALA A 98 3.75 1.15 7.76
CA ALA A 98 2.59 1.70 7.08
C ALA A 98 1.61 0.57 6.78
N ILE A 99 0.33 0.82 7.02
CA ILE A 99 -0.75 -0.13 6.71
C ILE A 99 -1.57 0.34 5.52
N ILE A 100 -2.21 -0.64 4.86
CA ILE A 100 -3.16 -0.47 3.78
C ILE A 100 -4.53 -0.76 4.38
N GLN A 101 -5.39 0.26 4.45
CA GLN A 101 -6.71 0.14 5.06
C GLN A 101 -7.79 0.41 4.00
N PRO A 102 -8.77 -0.50 3.83
CA PRO A 102 -9.95 -0.25 3.02
C PRO A 102 -10.69 1.01 3.49
N ARG A 103 -11.14 1.82 2.53
CA ARG A 103 -11.95 3.03 2.76
C ARG A 103 -13.41 2.82 2.43
N CYS A 104 -13.72 1.75 1.70
CA CYS A 104 -15.05 1.49 1.19
C CYS A 104 -15.85 0.59 2.11
N GLU A 105 -17.11 0.96 2.33
CA GLU A 105 -18.13 0.12 2.93
C GLU A 105 -19.01 -0.49 1.84
N PHE A 106 -19.31 -1.78 1.97
CA PHE A 106 -20.18 -2.52 1.06
C PHE A 106 -20.84 -3.69 1.78
N ASP A 107 -21.91 -4.24 1.20
CA ASP A 107 -22.56 -5.44 1.73
C ASP A 107 -21.70 -6.67 1.39
N PRO A 108 -21.13 -7.38 2.38
CA PRO A 108 -20.34 -8.59 2.12
C PRO A 108 -21.19 -9.76 1.56
N ALA A 109 -22.52 -9.66 1.61
CA ALA A 109 -23.43 -10.61 0.98
C ALA A 109 -23.89 -10.16 -0.42
N ALA A 110 -23.30 -9.09 -0.96
CA ALA A 110 -23.57 -8.65 -2.32
C ALA A 110 -23.24 -9.74 -3.34
N ASP A 111 -24.01 -9.77 -4.42
CA ASP A 111 -23.81 -10.71 -5.51
C ASP A 111 -22.70 -10.18 -6.44
N PRO A 112 -21.53 -10.86 -6.52
CA PRO A 112 -20.40 -10.40 -7.33
C PRO A 112 -20.69 -10.38 -8.84
N THR A 113 -21.83 -10.93 -9.28
CA THR A 113 -22.27 -10.90 -10.68
C THR A 113 -23.21 -9.74 -11.01
N LYS A 114 -23.57 -8.91 -10.02
CA LYS A 114 -24.50 -7.79 -10.18
C LYS A 114 -23.82 -6.45 -9.90
N PRO A 115 -24.39 -5.36 -10.42
CA PRO A 115 -23.93 -4.01 -10.07
C PRO A 115 -24.00 -3.76 -8.57
N ILE A 116 -22.96 -3.15 -8.02
CA ILE A 116 -22.86 -2.75 -6.61
C ILE A 116 -22.35 -1.32 -6.51
N ALA A 117 -22.86 -0.59 -5.52
CA ALA A 117 -22.36 0.72 -5.12
C ALA A 117 -21.55 0.59 -3.83
N LEU A 118 -20.33 1.12 -3.83
CA LEU A 118 -19.47 1.21 -2.65
C LEU A 118 -19.52 2.64 -2.11
N ASP A 119 -19.55 2.82 -0.78
CA ASP A 119 -19.33 4.13 -0.15
C ASP A 119 -17.89 4.22 0.34
N CYS A 120 -17.05 5.00 -0.33
CA CYS A 120 -15.63 5.16 -0.04
C CYS A 120 -15.38 6.54 0.57
N ASP A 121 -15.57 6.67 1.90
CA ASP A 121 -15.52 7.93 2.64
C ASP A 121 -16.41 9.04 2.03
N GLY A 122 -17.66 8.70 1.69
CA GLY A 122 -18.63 9.62 1.10
C GLY A 122 -18.45 9.86 -0.41
N GLN A 123 -17.50 9.18 -1.06
CA GLN A 123 -17.47 9.04 -2.51
C GLN A 123 -18.11 7.72 -2.91
N THR A 124 -19.18 7.79 -3.71
CA THR A 124 -19.80 6.59 -4.28
C THR A 124 -18.97 6.07 -5.45
N VAL A 125 -18.66 4.78 -5.43
CA VAL A 125 -17.99 4.06 -6.53
C VAL A 125 -18.93 2.95 -6.99
N ASP A 126 -19.42 3.06 -8.22
CA ASP A 126 -20.29 2.05 -8.83
C ASP A 126 -19.44 1.04 -9.63
N ILE A 127 -19.69 -0.25 -9.42
CA ILE A 127 -19.02 -1.34 -10.14
C ILE A 127 -20.10 -2.19 -10.80
N ASP A 128 -20.12 -2.22 -12.13
CA ASP A 128 -20.90 -3.18 -12.90
C ASP A 128 -19.95 -4.26 -13.45
N PRO A 129 -19.96 -5.49 -12.90
CA PRO A 129 -19.06 -6.55 -13.34
C PRO A 129 -19.37 -7.06 -14.77
N VAL A 130 -20.53 -6.74 -15.34
CA VAL A 130 -20.92 -7.15 -16.70
C VAL A 130 -20.43 -6.14 -17.75
N ASP A 131 -20.34 -4.86 -17.37
CA ASP A 131 -19.95 -3.74 -18.24
C ASP A 131 -18.78 -2.95 -17.61
N PHE A 132 -17.81 -3.68 -17.05
CA PHE A 132 -16.69 -3.08 -16.33
C PHE A 132 -15.66 -2.49 -17.30
N ASP A 133 -15.36 -1.20 -17.14
CA ASP A 133 -14.23 -0.53 -17.79
C ASP A 133 -13.15 -0.16 -16.76
N PRO A 134 -11.94 -0.74 -16.83
CA PRO A 134 -10.86 -0.40 -15.90
C PRO A 134 -10.37 1.05 -16.04
N ASP A 135 -10.55 1.70 -17.19
CA ASP A 135 -10.10 3.09 -17.41
C ASP A 135 -10.98 4.12 -16.66
N ASP A 136 -12.24 3.76 -16.37
CA ASP A 136 -13.18 4.58 -15.59
C ASP A 136 -13.09 4.31 -14.07
N PHE A 137 -12.25 3.35 -13.66
CA PHE A 137 -12.10 2.97 -12.26
C PHE A 137 -11.27 4.01 -11.48
N PRO A 138 -11.66 4.38 -10.25
CA PRO A 138 -10.96 5.42 -9.51
C PRO A 138 -9.54 5.01 -9.09
N ASP A 139 -8.71 6.02 -8.81
CA ASP A 139 -7.37 5.80 -8.24
C ASP A 139 -7.40 4.92 -6.99
N ALA A 140 -6.36 4.12 -6.79
CA ALA A 140 -6.26 3.21 -5.65
C ALA A 140 -6.42 3.89 -4.29
N SER A 141 -6.06 5.17 -4.20
CA SER A 141 -6.23 5.99 -3.00
C SER A 141 -7.68 6.26 -2.59
N VAL A 142 -8.63 6.12 -3.52
CA VAL A 142 -10.07 6.21 -3.23
C VAL A 142 -10.53 4.97 -2.48
N LEU A 143 -10.06 3.80 -2.89
CA LEU A 143 -10.48 2.51 -2.33
C LEU A 143 -9.73 2.15 -1.05
N PHE A 144 -8.44 2.51 -1.00
CA PHE A 144 -7.53 2.11 0.07
C PHE A 144 -6.66 3.28 0.52
N SER A 145 -6.66 3.52 1.82
CA SER A 145 -5.75 4.49 2.43
C SER A 145 -4.42 3.83 2.76
N VAL A 146 -3.33 4.61 2.68
CA VAL A 146 -2.01 4.22 3.17
C VAL A 146 -1.57 5.25 4.18
N HIS A 147 -1.35 4.82 5.41
CA HIS A 147 -0.91 5.71 6.49
C HIS A 147 0.06 5.00 7.43
N LEU A 148 0.83 5.80 8.17
CA LEU A 148 1.79 5.28 9.14
C LEU A 148 1.05 4.72 10.36
N ALA A 149 1.47 3.55 10.81
CA ALA A 149 1.02 2.94 12.05
C ALA A 149 2.21 2.87 13.03
N GLU A 150 1.95 3.11 14.31
CA GLU A 150 2.96 2.99 15.38
C GLU A 150 3.12 1.52 15.83
#